data_AF-A0A978VDE7-F1
#
_entry.id   AF-A0A978VDE7-F1
#
_cell.length_a   1.000
_cell.length_b   1.000
_cell.length_c   1.000
_cell.angle_alpha   90.00
_cell.angle_beta   90.00
_cell.angle_gamma   90.00
#
_symmetry.space_group_name_H-M   'P 1'
#
loop_
_entity.id
_entity.type
_entity.pdbx_description
1 polymer ?
#
loop_
_entity_poly.entity_id
_entity_poly.type
_entity_poly.pdbx_seq_one_letter_code
_entity_poly.pdbx_strand_id
1 'polypeptide(L)'
;MDPLTALLQQWWLELQSTTFFKPIIFFPLLIFFSVYLYKLIITGPKLNLPPSPPKLPIIGNIHQLSTQLHRSFQDLSEKYGPLILLHLGRSPILIVSSADIAKEILKSHDSVFLNRPRVRAADVLLYGCTDVAFCPYGEYWRQTKRIHVLELLSLKRVQGFQFVRQEEVAEMVEKIRYRCEDGGEVDLSEMLTTISNSIASRCALGRKFEGEDGDESFGALSKKALELTGAFNFRDSIPFLKFMDGLTGFDAKLKKTAKAFHDLLDQVIDEHQKSYNYDQQQSDNKKDFVDILLHLQKGGELGINLTRENLVAILLTEYVLANLLYWFDWKLPNGATVEDFDMSDVFGLVIHKKIPLRLSEGTVGRNFTLLGRNIMVYLLAFC
;
A
#
# COMPACT_ATOMS: atom_id res chain seq x y z
N MET A 1 20.92 57.38 -8.53
CA MET A 1 19.99 56.26 -8.78
C MET A 1 20.83 55.08 -9.25
N ASP A 2 20.64 53.93 -8.64
CA ASP A 2 21.37 52.71 -8.96
C ASP A 2 20.98 52.25 -10.39
N PRO A 3 21.92 51.92 -11.29
CA PRO A 3 21.61 51.43 -12.63
C PRO A 3 20.62 50.25 -12.65
N LEU A 4 20.59 49.41 -11.61
CA LEU A 4 19.57 48.35 -11.46
C LEU A 4 18.16 48.91 -11.27
N THR A 5 18.02 49.99 -10.49
CA THR A 5 16.71 50.63 -10.26
C THR A 5 16.17 51.31 -11.51
N ALA A 6 17.04 51.89 -12.35
CA ALA A 6 16.64 52.47 -13.62
C ALA A 6 16.19 51.41 -14.64
N LEU A 7 16.90 50.28 -14.70
CA LEU A 7 16.56 49.16 -15.58
C LEU A 7 15.23 48.50 -15.17
N LEU A 8 15.00 48.31 -13.88
CA LEU A 8 13.73 47.78 -13.36
C LEU A 8 12.56 48.73 -13.61
N GLN A 9 12.77 50.04 -13.50
CA GLN A 9 11.74 51.04 -13.74
C GLN A 9 11.37 51.13 -15.23
N GLN A 10 12.36 50.98 -16.12
CA GLN A 10 12.14 50.94 -17.57
C GLN A 10 11.43 49.64 -18.00
N TRP A 11 11.84 48.50 -17.45
CA TRP A 11 11.14 47.22 -17.63
C TRP A 11 9.69 47.28 -17.16
N TRP A 12 9.42 47.92 -16.02
CA TRP A 12 8.06 48.07 -15.50
C TRP A 12 7.17 48.93 -16.41
N LEU A 13 7.72 50.01 -16.98
CA LEU A 13 7.01 50.87 -17.93
C LEU A 13 6.75 50.17 -19.27
N GLU A 14 7.69 49.36 -19.76
CA GLU A 14 7.49 48.51 -20.95
C GLU A 14 6.45 47.41 -20.71
N LEU A 15 6.47 46.79 -19.53
CA LEU A 15 5.47 45.79 -19.14
C LEU A 15 4.06 46.40 -19.10
N GLN A 16 3.92 47.63 -18.62
CA GLN A 16 2.64 48.37 -18.62
C GLN A 16 2.21 48.86 -20.01
N SER A 17 3.14 49.12 -20.93
CA SER A 17 2.84 49.61 -22.28
C SER A 17 2.38 48.50 -23.24
N THR A 18 2.78 47.26 -22.98
CA THR A 18 2.30 46.10 -23.73
C THR A 18 0.81 45.84 -23.46
N THR A 19 0.00 45.79 -24.52
CA THR A 19 -1.46 45.60 -24.46
C THR A 19 -1.91 44.32 -23.74
N PHE A 20 -0.99 43.37 -23.55
CA PHE A 20 -1.20 42.09 -22.89
C PHE A 20 -1.50 42.19 -21.39
N PHE A 21 -1.03 43.23 -20.68
CA PHE A 21 -1.17 43.36 -19.23
C PHE A 21 -2.19 44.43 -18.79
N LYS A 22 -3.14 44.79 -19.66
CA LYS A 22 -4.21 45.73 -19.26
C LYS A 22 -5.21 45.02 -18.33
N PRO A 23 -5.45 45.53 -17.09
CA PRO A 23 -6.40 44.92 -16.15
C PRO A 23 -7.83 44.80 -16.70
N ILE A 24 -8.17 45.62 -17.70
CA ILE A 24 -9.44 45.61 -18.43
C ILE A 24 -9.67 44.29 -19.20
N ILE A 25 -8.62 43.57 -19.61
CA ILE A 25 -8.75 42.28 -20.33
C ILE A 25 -8.84 41.12 -19.34
N PHE A 26 -8.12 41.20 -18.21
CA PHE A 26 -8.13 40.15 -17.19
C PHE A 26 -9.44 40.10 -16.40
N PHE A 27 -10.04 41.24 -16.06
CA PHE A 27 -11.31 41.29 -15.32
C PHE A 27 -12.45 40.50 -15.97
N PRO A 28 -12.77 40.66 -17.27
CA PRO A 28 -13.81 39.89 -17.92
C PRO A 28 -13.44 38.42 -18.08
N LEU A 29 -12.16 38.08 -18.26
CA LEU A 29 -11.70 36.68 -18.24
C LEU A 29 -11.88 36.05 -16.86
N LEU A 30 -11.59 36.78 -15.79
CA LEU A 30 -11.73 36.33 -14.41
C LEU A 30 -13.21 36.20 -14.02
N ILE A 31 -14.07 37.13 -14.47
CA ILE A 31 -15.52 37.04 -14.33
C ILE A 31 -16.05 35.86 -15.15
N PHE A 32 -15.66 35.70 -16.42
CA PHE A 32 -16.08 34.59 -17.26
C PHE A 32 -15.64 33.25 -16.67
N PHE A 33 -14.41 33.17 -16.18
CA PHE A 33 -13.89 32.01 -15.46
C PHE A 33 -14.67 31.74 -14.18
N SER A 34 -15.01 32.77 -13.39
CA SER A 34 -15.82 32.64 -12.18
C SER A 34 -17.26 32.18 -12.48
N VAL A 35 -17.89 32.67 -13.55
CA VAL A 35 -19.23 32.27 -14.00
C VAL A 35 -19.20 30.85 -14.57
N TYR A 36 -18.15 30.49 -15.31
CA TYR A 36 -17.92 29.14 -15.81
C TYR A 36 -17.73 28.15 -14.65
N LEU A 37 -16.92 28.50 -13.64
CA LEU A 37 -16.77 27.72 -12.41
C LEU A 37 -18.09 27.63 -11.64
N TYR A 38 -18.85 28.71 -11.51
CA TYR A 38 -20.16 28.74 -10.85
C TYR A 38 -21.16 27.82 -11.56
N LYS A 39 -21.23 27.84 -12.90
CA LYS A 39 -22.08 26.92 -13.67
C LYS A 39 -21.65 25.47 -13.53
N LEU A 40 -20.35 25.18 -13.51
CA LEU A 40 -19.81 23.84 -13.22
C LEU A 40 -20.16 23.34 -11.82
N ILE A 41 -20.37 24.24 -10.86
CA ILE A 41 -20.73 23.89 -9.47
C ILE A 41 -22.23 23.65 -9.31
N ILE A 42 -23.08 24.34 -10.07
CA ILE A 42 -24.54 24.40 -9.81
C ILE A 42 -25.39 23.57 -10.78
N THR A 43 -24.86 23.14 -11.93
CA THR A 43 -25.62 22.33 -12.89
C THR A 43 -25.42 20.83 -12.62
N GLY A 44 -26.11 20.31 -11.61
CA GLY A 44 -26.21 18.87 -11.35
C GLY A 44 -27.64 18.48 -10.93
N PRO A 45 -28.11 17.27 -11.26
CA PRO A 45 -29.39 16.78 -10.78
C PRO A 45 -29.41 16.77 -9.24
N LYS A 46 -30.54 17.13 -8.62
CA LYS A 46 -30.77 17.00 -7.18
C LYS A 46 -30.90 15.52 -6.82
N LEU A 47 -29.76 14.87 -6.65
CA LEU A 47 -29.69 13.53 -6.06
C LEU A 47 -29.70 13.67 -4.54
N ASN A 48 -30.31 12.71 -3.84
CA ASN A 48 -30.21 12.60 -2.37
C ASN A 48 -28.81 12.07 -2.03
N LEU A 49 -27.81 12.95 -2.14
CA LEU A 49 -26.43 12.61 -1.86
C LEU A 49 -26.15 12.65 -0.36
N PRO A 50 -25.21 11.83 0.12
CA PRO A 50 -24.68 11.97 1.47
C PRO A 50 -24.14 13.39 1.73
N PRO A 51 -24.10 13.83 3.01
CA PRO A 51 -23.54 15.12 3.36
C PRO A 51 -22.11 15.28 2.83
N SER A 52 -21.80 16.45 2.30
CA SER A 52 -20.47 16.80 1.75
C SER A 52 -19.97 18.07 2.43
N PRO A 53 -18.75 18.08 2.98
CA PRO A 53 -18.09 19.30 3.39
C PRO A 53 -17.97 20.29 2.21
N PRO A 54 -17.89 21.62 2.48
CA PRO A 54 -17.65 22.61 1.45
C PRO A 54 -16.39 22.27 0.64
N LYS A 55 -16.51 22.30 -0.69
CA LYS A 55 -15.44 21.92 -1.63
C LYS A 55 -14.96 23.13 -2.43
N LEU A 56 -13.65 23.17 -2.72
CA LEU A 56 -13.07 24.18 -3.59
C LEU A 56 -13.19 23.77 -5.06
N PRO A 57 -13.25 24.73 -6.00
CA PRO A 57 -13.19 24.42 -7.42
C PRO A 57 -11.93 23.62 -7.75
N ILE A 58 -12.03 22.69 -8.71
CA ILE A 58 -10.93 21.89 -9.28
C ILE A 58 -10.35 20.83 -8.32
N ILE A 59 -9.97 21.18 -7.10
CA ILE A 59 -9.32 20.27 -6.13
C ILE A 59 -10.30 19.57 -5.18
N GLY A 60 -11.55 20.04 -5.10
CA GLY A 60 -12.57 19.46 -4.24
C GLY A 60 -12.23 19.62 -2.75
N ASN A 61 -12.19 18.51 -2.03
CA ASN A 61 -11.94 18.41 -0.58
C ASN A 61 -10.48 18.07 -0.24
N ILE A 62 -9.56 18.00 -1.22
CA ILE A 62 -8.13 17.67 -0.97
C ILE A 62 -7.50 18.60 0.07
N HIS A 63 -7.85 19.89 0.05
CA HIS A 63 -7.37 20.90 0.99
C HIS A 63 -7.76 20.67 2.47
N GLN A 64 -8.72 19.78 2.73
CA GLN A 64 -9.18 19.42 4.07
C GLN A 64 -8.48 18.16 4.60
N LEU A 65 -7.63 17.54 3.78
CA LEU A 65 -6.95 16.29 4.11
C LEU A 65 -5.50 16.59 4.50
N SER A 66 -5.11 16.08 5.65
CA SER A 66 -3.70 16.07 6.06
C SER A 66 -2.96 14.88 5.46
N THR A 67 -1.67 14.78 5.74
CA THR A 67 -0.90 13.56 5.43
C THR A 67 -1.49 12.35 6.15
N GLN A 68 -2.11 12.48 7.33
CA GLN A 68 -2.79 11.38 8.00
C GLN A 68 -4.26 11.32 7.54
N LEU A 69 -4.50 10.65 6.40
CA LEU A 69 -5.83 10.59 5.77
C LEU A 69 -6.91 10.03 6.70
N HIS A 70 -6.62 8.93 7.41
CA HIS A 70 -7.60 8.28 8.29
C HIS A 70 -8.07 9.18 9.45
N ARG A 71 -7.17 10.00 10.03
CA ARG A 71 -7.54 10.98 11.07
C ARG A 71 -8.38 12.10 10.50
N SER A 72 -7.98 12.61 9.32
CA SER A 72 -8.76 13.63 8.61
C SER A 72 -10.17 13.13 8.28
N PHE A 73 -10.32 11.86 7.90
CA PHE A 73 -11.63 11.24 7.67
C PHE A 73 -12.44 11.07 8.95
N GLN A 74 -11.79 10.72 10.06
CA GLN A 74 -12.45 10.65 11.36
C GLN A 74 -12.99 12.03 11.78
N ASP A 75 -12.17 13.08 11.75
CA ASP A 75 -12.57 14.44 12.12
C ASP A 75 -13.75 14.94 11.26
N LEU A 76 -13.73 14.61 9.97
CA LEU A 76 -14.84 14.92 9.06
C LEU A 76 -16.09 14.09 9.38
N SER A 77 -15.94 12.81 9.71
CA SER A 77 -17.07 11.96 10.11
C SER A 77 -17.72 12.42 11.41
N GLU A 78 -16.93 12.88 12.38
CA GLU A 78 -17.44 13.42 13.65
C GLU A 78 -18.28 14.69 13.41
N LYS A 79 -17.91 15.49 12.41
CA LYS A 79 -18.60 16.75 12.08
C LYS A 79 -19.80 16.59 11.16
N TYR A 80 -19.72 15.71 10.17
CA TYR A 80 -20.72 15.60 9.09
C TYR A 80 -21.55 14.31 9.14
N GLY A 81 -21.21 13.39 10.04
CA GLY A 81 -21.89 12.10 10.22
C GLY A 81 -21.11 10.91 9.65
N PRO A 82 -21.60 9.68 9.87
CA PRO A 82 -20.88 8.43 9.57
C PRO A 82 -20.81 8.06 8.08
N LEU A 83 -21.47 8.81 7.21
CA LEU A 83 -21.49 8.61 5.77
C LEU A 83 -21.32 9.96 5.08
N ILE A 84 -20.13 10.21 4.52
CA ILE A 84 -19.80 11.52 3.93
C ILE A 84 -19.33 11.35 2.49
N LEU A 85 -19.72 12.30 1.65
CA LEU A 85 -19.26 12.39 0.27
C LEU A 85 -18.12 13.41 0.19
N LEU A 86 -16.95 12.96 -0.22
CA LEU A 86 -15.79 13.80 -0.54
C LEU A 86 -15.55 13.82 -2.04
N HIS A 87 -14.85 14.84 -2.52
CA HIS A 87 -14.39 14.95 -3.90
C HIS A 87 -12.87 15.13 -3.89
N LEU A 88 -12.12 14.15 -4.38
CA LEU A 88 -10.68 14.34 -4.63
C LEU A 88 -10.51 14.76 -6.08
N GLY A 89 -10.27 16.05 -6.28
CA GLY A 89 -10.33 16.64 -7.61
C GLY A 89 -11.74 16.53 -8.21
N ARG A 90 -11.88 15.73 -9.27
CA ARG A 90 -13.17 15.43 -9.92
C ARG A 90 -13.78 14.08 -9.50
N SER A 91 -13.06 13.29 -8.72
CA SER A 91 -13.46 11.94 -8.35
C SER A 91 -14.28 11.97 -7.05
N PRO A 92 -15.55 11.54 -7.06
CA PRO A 92 -16.33 11.39 -5.84
C PRO A 92 -15.85 10.18 -5.04
N ILE A 93 -15.73 10.34 -3.73
CA ILE A 93 -15.34 9.28 -2.79
C ILE A 93 -16.34 9.28 -1.64
N LEU A 94 -16.94 8.12 -1.40
CA LEU A 94 -17.82 7.89 -0.28
C LEU A 94 -16.99 7.35 0.89
N ILE A 95 -16.97 8.07 2.01
CA ILE A 95 -16.32 7.62 3.24
C ILE A 95 -17.40 7.08 4.18
N VAL A 96 -17.14 5.88 4.69
CA VAL A 96 -18.04 5.13 5.58
C VAL A 96 -17.32 4.89 6.90
N SER A 97 -17.88 5.42 7.98
CA SER A 97 -17.28 5.41 9.32
C SER A 97 -18.22 4.80 10.37
N SER A 98 -19.15 3.96 9.94
CA SER A 98 -20.05 3.18 10.83
C SER A 98 -20.02 1.70 10.46
N ALA A 99 -19.95 0.84 11.48
CA ALA A 99 -19.98 -0.60 11.32
C ALA A 99 -21.28 -1.10 10.69
N ASP A 100 -22.43 -0.50 11.03
CA ASP A 100 -23.73 -0.89 10.49
C ASP A 100 -23.83 -0.58 9.00
N ILE A 101 -23.38 0.61 8.59
CA ILE A 101 -23.37 1.04 7.19
C ILE A 101 -22.36 0.21 6.39
N ALA A 102 -21.17 -0.03 6.95
CA ALA A 102 -20.17 -0.88 6.33
C ALA A 102 -20.69 -2.32 6.12
N LYS A 103 -21.40 -2.87 7.11
CA LYS A 103 -22.05 -4.19 6.99
C LYS A 103 -23.11 -4.19 5.89
N GLU A 104 -23.92 -3.15 5.78
CA GLU A 104 -24.93 -3.03 4.73
C GLU A 104 -24.29 -2.99 3.33
N ILE A 105 -23.23 -2.19 3.15
CA ILE A 105 -22.47 -2.09 1.90
C ILE A 105 -21.78 -3.42 1.54
N LEU A 106 -21.11 -4.05 2.51
CA LEU A 106 -20.28 -5.23 2.28
C LEU A 106 -21.06 -6.55 2.25
N LYS A 107 -22.32 -6.57 2.71
CA LYS A 107 -23.15 -7.79 2.72
C LYS A 107 -24.42 -7.68 1.88
N SER A 108 -25.16 -6.57 1.99
CA SER A 108 -26.46 -6.42 1.32
C SER A 108 -26.32 -5.85 -0.08
N HIS A 109 -25.28 -5.04 -0.32
CA HIS A 109 -25.03 -4.36 -1.59
C HIS A 109 -23.66 -4.69 -2.19
N ASP A 110 -23.05 -5.80 -1.75
CA ASP A 110 -21.69 -6.19 -2.08
C ASP A 110 -21.43 -6.12 -3.60
N SER A 111 -22.31 -6.71 -4.41
CA SER A 111 -22.22 -6.76 -5.87
C SER A 111 -21.97 -5.42 -6.57
N VAL A 112 -22.41 -4.31 -5.99
CA VAL A 112 -22.20 -2.96 -6.53
C VAL A 112 -20.81 -2.41 -6.15
N PHE A 113 -20.27 -2.81 -5.01
CA PHE A 113 -19.03 -2.30 -4.42
C PHE A 113 -17.84 -3.26 -4.58
N LEU A 114 -17.99 -4.36 -5.33
CA LEU A 114 -16.90 -5.32 -5.56
C LEU A 114 -15.75 -4.77 -6.42
N ASN A 115 -15.99 -3.73 -7.21
CA ASN A 115 -14.93 -3.18 -8.07
C ASN A 115 -13.90 -2.37 -7.29
N ARG A 116 -12.64 -2.46 -7.72
CA ARG A 116 -11.52 -1.70 -7.16
C ARG A 116 -11.18 -0.53 -8.08
N PRO A 117 -10.94 0.68 -7.53
CA PRO A 117 -10.42 1.77 -8.32
C PRO A 117 -9.01 1.41 -8.83
N ARG A 118 -8.74 1.71 -10.10
CA ARG A 118 -7.44 1.41 -10.71
C ARG A 118 -6.43 2.47 -10.27
N VAL A 119 -5.48 2.06 -9.43
CA VAL A 119 -4.39 2.92 -8.93
C VAL A 119 -3.19 2.80 -9.87
N ARG A 120 -2.57 3.93 -10.25
CA ARG A 120 -1.46 3.94 -11.21
C ARG A 120 -0.25 3.13 -10.75
N ALA A 121 0.09 3.22 -9.48
CA ALA A 121 1.23 2.48 -8.92
C ALA A 121 1.00 0.95 -9.00
N ALA A 122 -0.16 0.47 -8.56
CA ALA A 122 -0.55 -0.93 -8.66
C ALA A 122 -0.58 -1.41 -10.11
N ASP A 123 -1.10 -0.59 -11.02
CA ASP A 123 -1.13 -0.88 -12.46
C ASP A 123 0.26 -1.13 -13.05
N VAL A 124 1.29 -0.40 -12.61
CA VAL A 124 2.68 -0.63 -13.05
C VAL A 124 3.32 -1.81 -12.34
N LEU A 125 3.19 -1.88 -11.02
CA LEU A 125 3.89 -2.87 -10.19
C LEU A 125 3.32 -4.28 -10.36
N LEU A 126 2.02 -4.39 -10.67
CA LEU A 126 1.25 -5.64 -10.72
C LEU A 126 0.72 -5.93 -12.13
N TYR A 127 1.43 -5.44 -13.15
CA TYR A 127 1.20 -5.75 -14.57
C TYR A 127 -0.25 -5.57 -15.01
N GLY A 128 -0.82 -4.38 -14.78
CA GLY A 128 -2.20 -4.09 -15.09
C GLY A 128 -3.21 -4.58 -14.06
N CYS A 129 -2.78 -4.68 -12.79
CA CYS A 129 -3.58 -5.20 -11.68
C CYS A 129 -4.05 -6.64 -11.94
N THR A 130 -3.11 -7.53 -12.23
CA THR A 130 -3.38 -8.96 -12.45
C THR A 130 -3.26 -9.81 -11.18
N ASP A 131 -3.18 -9.15 -10.02
CA ASP A 131 -3.18 -9.72 -8.68
C ASP A 131 -4.60 -9.92 -8.09
N VAL A 132 -4.70 -10.29 -6.81
CA VAL A 132 -5.99 -10.48 -6.12
C VAL A 132 -6.53 -9.22 -5.43
N ALA A 133 -5.67 -8.26 -5.10
CA ALA A 133 -6.00 -7.08 -4.30
C ALA A 133 -6.53 -5.91 -5.13
N PHE A 134 -5.94 -5.65 -6.30
CA PHE A 134 -6.28 -4.51 -7.17
C PHE A 134 -7.01 -4.89 -8.46
N CYS A 135 -7.08 -6.18 -8.79
CA CYS A 135 -7.77 -6.63 -10.00
C CYS A 135 -9.27 -6.30 -9.92
N PRO A 136 -9.86 -5.77 -11.01
CA PRO A 136 -11.31 -5.60 -11.10
C PRO A 136 -12.06 -6.92 -10.90
N TYR A 137 -13.23 -6.84 -10.26
CA TYR A 137 -14.04 -8.02 -10.05
C TYR A 137 -14.49 -8.63 -11.39
N GLY A 138 -14.33 -9.94 -11.52
CA GLY A 138 -14.65 -10.65 -12.76
C GLY A 138 -14.24 -12.11 -12.68
N GLU A 139 -14.32 -12.82 -13.81
CA GLU A 139 -13.97 -14.24 -13.87
C GLU A 139 -12.49 -14.49 -13.52
N TYR A 140 -11.58 -13.68 -14.07
CA TYR A 140 -10.16 -13.76 -13.74
C TYR A 140 -9.92 -13.61 -12.24
N TRP A 141 -10.48 -12.57 -11.61
CA TRP A 141 -10.34 -12.35 -10.17
C TRP A 141 -10.87 -13.54 -9.35
N ARG A 142 -12.00 -14.14 -9.73
CA ARG A 142 -12.55 -15.33 -9.04
C ARG A 142 -11.59 -16.52 -9.13
N GLN A 143 -10.99 -16.75 -10.29
CA GLN A 143 -10.02 -17.83 -10.49
C GLN A 143 -8.72 -17.56 -9.72
N THR A 144 -8.20 -16.33 -9.77
CA THR A 144 -7.04 -15.92 -8.98
C THR A 144 -7.31 -16.08 -7.48
N LYS A 145 -8.46 -15.62 -6.97
CA LYS A 145 -8.87 -15.83 -5.57
C LYS A 145 -8.95 -17.32 -5.21
N ARG A 146 -9.45 -18.16 -6.12
CA ARG A 146 -9.48 -19.62 -5.94
C ARG A 146 -8.08 -20.21 -5.79
N ILE A 147 -7.12 -19.81 -6.63
CA ILE A 147 -5.71 -20.24 -6.52
C ILE A 147 -5.16 -19.88 -5.15
N HIS A 148 -5.37 -18.65 -4.70
CA HIS A 148 -4.91 -18.21 -3.39
C HIS A 148 -5.48 -19.07 -2.26
N VAL A 149 -6.80 -19.24 -2.22
CA VAL A 149 -7.48 -19.93 -1.10
C VAL A 149 -7.22 -21.44 -1.11
N LEU A 150 -7.19 -22.07 -2.28
CA LEU A 150 -7.09 -23.54 -2.38
C LEU A 150 -5.66 -24.05 -2.47
N GLU A 151 -4.75 -23.31 -3.11
CA GLU A 151 -3.41 -23.79 -3.42
C GLU A 151 -2.33 -23.15 -2.53
N LEU A 152 -2.37 -21.81 -2.39
CA LEU A 152 -1.34 -21.05 -1.67
C LEU A 152 -1.61 -20.94 -0.16
N LEU A 153 -2.85 -20.71 0.23
CA LEU A 153 -3.25 -20.39 1.61
C LEU A 153 -4.17 -21.46 2.22
N SER A 154 -4.20 -22.66 1.64
CA SER A 154 -4.95 -23.77 2.22
C SER A 154 -4.38 -24.20 3.56
N LEU A 155 -5.22 -24.78 4.42
CA LEU A 155 -4.78 -25.27 5.73
C LEU A 155 -3.58 -26.23 5.63
N LYS A 156 -3.61 -27.12 4.64
CA LYS A 156 -2.50 -28.04 4.35
C LYS A 156 -1.21 -27.28 4.03
N ARG A 157 -1.29 -26.24 3.18
CA ARG A 157 -0.12 -25.44 2.79
C ARG A 157 0.42 -24.61 3.97
N VAL A 158 -0.46 -23.98 4.74
CA VAL A 158 -0.10 -23.19 5.95
C VAL A 158 0.59 -24.07 7.01
N GLN A 159 0.13 -25.32 7.17
CA GLN A 159 0.77 -26.32 8.03
C GLN A 159 2.11 -26.80 7.45
N GLY A 160 2.20 -26.97 6.12
CA GLY A 160 3.44 -27.30 5.43
C GLY A 160 4.58 -26.32 5.72
N PHE A 161 4.28 -25.02 5.87
CA PHE A 161 5.27 -24.00 6.23
C PHE A 161 5.50 -23.83 7.74
N GLN A 162 5.00 -24.73 8.59
CA GLN A 162 5.22 -24.63 10.03
C GLN A 162 6.71 -24.64 10.40
N PHE A 163 7.53 -25.43 9.71
CA PHE A 163 8.96 -25.51 9.97
C PHE A 163 9.66 -24.15 9.74
N VAL A 164 9.26 -23.42 8.70
CA VAL A 164 9.78 -22.07 8.41
C VAL A 164 9.56 -21.17 9.62
N ARG A 165 8.32 -21.09 10.12
CA ARG A 165 8.02 -20.24 11.29
C ARG A 165 8.80 -20.66 12.53
N GLN A 166 8.98 -21.96 12.76
CA GLN A 166 9.73 -22.47 13.91
C GLN A 166 11.21 -22.09 13.85
N GLU A 167 11.84 -22.27 12.68
CA GLU A 167 13.24 -21.93 12.47
C GLU A 167 13.47 -20.41 12.59
N GLU A 168 12.63 -19.59 11.95
CA GLU A 168 12.76 -18.12 11.99
C GLU A 168 12.54 -17.56 13.41
N VAL A 169 11.56 -18.10 14.16
CA VAL A 169 11.32 -17.69 15.55
C VAL A 169 12.46 -18.13 16.47
N ALA A 170 13.00 -19.33 16.28
CA ALA A 170 14.13 -19.81 17.07
C ALA A 170 15.36 -18.91 16.87
N GLU A 171 15.66 -18.55 15.62
CA GLU A 171 16.77 -17.64 15.30
C GLU A 171 16.57 -16.25 15.92
N MET A 172 15.33 -15.72 15.87
CA MET A 172 14.98 -14.45 16.51
C MET A 172 15.20 -14.49 18.03
N VAL A 173 14.74 -15.56 18.70
CA VAL A 173 14.87 -15.72 20.16
C VAL A 173 16.35 -15.80 20.57
N GLU A 174 17.18 -16.52 19.81
CA GLU A 174 18.62 -16.58 20.07
C GLU A 174 19.30 -15.21 19.89
N LYS A 175 18.91 -14.43 18.88
CA LYS A 175 19.39 -13.04 18.70
C LYS A 175 19.01 -12.14 19.88
N ILE A 176 17.77 -12.24 20.39
CA ILE A 176 17.33 -11.50 21.58
C ILE A 176 18.18 -11.89 22.78
N ARG A 177 18.32 -13.21 23.02
CA ARG A 177 19.06 -13.74 24.15
C ARG A 177 20.50 -13.23 24.16
N TYR A 178 21.19 -13.33 23.03
CA TYR A 178 22.57 -12.85 22.89
C TYR A 178 22.70 -11.34 23.19
N ARG A 179 21.79 -10.51 22.67
CA ARG A 179 21.80 -9.05 22.90
C ARG A 179 21.51 -8.70 24.36
N CYS A 180 20.60 -9.42 25.00
CA CYS A 180 20.32 -9.22 26.42
C CYS A 180 21.48 -9.65 27.31
N GLU A 181 22.20 -10.73 26.97
CA GLU A 181 23.41 -11.15 27.70
C GLU A 181 24.55 -10.12 27.61
N ASP A 182 24.60 -9.33 26.54
CA ASP A 182 25.56 -8.24 26.32
C ASP A 182 25.10 -6.87 26.91
N GLY A 183 23.95 -6.82 27.59
CA GLY A 183 23.36 -5.57 28.11
C GLY A 183 22.87 -4.61 27.03
N GLY A 184 22.71 -5.08 25.79
CA GLY A 184 22.29 -4.28 24.65
C GLY A 184 20.76 -4.11 24.55
N GLU A 185 20.32 -2.95 24.06
CA GLU A 185 18.91 -2.74 23.68
C GLU A 185 18.56 -3.54 22.41
N VAL A 186 17.31 -3.98 22.32
CA VAL A 186 16.78 -4.66 21.13
C VAL A 186 15.69 -3.81 20.48
N ASP A 187 15.88 -3.46 19.20
CA ASP A 187 14.83 -2.85 18.38
C ASP A 187 13.86 -3.94 17.90
N LEU A 188 12.67 -3.97 18.50
CA LEU A 188 11.64 -4.94 18.16
C LEU A 188 11.03 -4.67 16.78
N SER A 189 11.03 -3.41 16.32
CA SER A 189 10.44 -3.05 15.02
C SER A 189 11.28 -3.61 13.89
N GLU A 190 12.60 -3.46 13.97
CA GLU A 190 13.55 -4.05 13.01
C GLU A 190 13.49 -5.57 13.04
N MET A 191 13.52 -6.16 14.24
CA MET A 191 13.52 -7.60 14.41
C MET A 191 12.23 -8.25 13.89
N LEU A 192 11.07 -7.67 14.21
CA LEU A 192 9.78 -8.13 13.71
C LEU A 192 9.66 -7.94 12.21
N THR A 193 10.18 -6.86 11.65
CA THR A 193 10.19 -6.67 10.18
C THR A 193 11.08 -7.71 9.51
N THR A 194 12.22 -8.05 10.11
CA THR A 194 13.16 -9.04 9.57
C THR A 194 12.57 -10.45 9.58
N ILE A 195 12.10 -10.94 10.73
CA ILE A 195 11.55 -12.31 10.84
C ILE A 195 10.36 -12.50 9.89
N SER A 196 9.55 -11.47 9.77
CA SER A 196 8.40 -11.36 8.88
C SER A 196 8.76 -11.52 7.42
N ASN A 197 9.72 -10.71 6.96
CA ASN A 197 10.26 -10.79 5.62
C ASN A 197 10.91 -12.16 5.34
N SER A 198 11.61 -12.74 6.31
CA SER A 198 12.24 -14.05 6.19
C SER A 198 11.21 -15.18 6.08
N ILE A 199 10.15 -15.18 6.89
CA ILE A 199 9.03 -16.13 6.76
C ILE A 199 8.35 -15.97 5.39
N ALA A 200 7.97 -14.75 5.03
CA ALA A 200 7.25 -14.47 3.80
C ALA A 200 8.09 -14.84 2.55
N SER A 201 9.38 -14.51 2.53
CA SER A 201 10.27 -14.83 1.41
C SER A 201 10.52 -16.33 1.29
N ARG A 202 10.71 -17.06 2.40
CA ARG A 202 10.86 -18.51 2.36
C ARG A 202 9.59 -19.23 1.92
N CYS A 203 8.40 -18.73 2.29
CA CYS A 203 7.14 -19.32 1.84
C CYS A 203 6.83 -18.97 0.37
N ALA A 204 7.07 -17.73 -0.03
CA ALA A 204 6.71 -17.23 -1.35
C ALA A 204 7.75 -17.55 -2.43
N LEU A 205 9.04 -17.51 -2.11
CA LEU A 205 10.16 -17.53 -3.06
C LEU A 205 11.19 -18.65 -2.76
N GLY A 206 10.93 -19.50 -1.75
CA GLY A 206 11.80 -20.64 -1.41
C GLY A 206 13.09 -20.31 -0.67
N ARG A 207 13.46 -19.03 -0.52
CA ARG A 207 14.71 -18.60 0.13
C ARG A 207 14.60 -17.29 0.89
N LYS A 208 15.57 -17.04 1.78
CA LYS A 208 15.77 -15.75 2.44
C LYS A 208 16.44 -14.77 1.48
N PHE A 209 16.09 -13.49 1.60
CA PHE A 209 16.79 -12.37 0.99
C PHE A 209 17.24 -11.43 2.12
N GLU A 210 18.24 -11.85 2.90
CA GLU A 210 18.81 -11.05 3.99
C GLU A 210 20.10 -10.36 3.51
N GLY A 211 20.26 -9.07 3.85
CA GLY A 211 21.55 -8.43 4.12
C GLY A 211 22.52 -8.12 2.97
N GLU A 212 22.49 -8.78 1.81
CA GLU A 212 23.54 -8.60 0.79
C GLU A 212 23.25 -7.47 -0.22
N ASP A 213 21.99 -7.21 -0.55
CA ASP A 213 21.60 -6.24 -1.61
C ASP A 213 21.15 -4.87 -1.08
N GLY A 214 21.19 -4.66 0.23
CA GLY A 214 20.79 -3.40 0.88
C GLY A 214 19.44 -2.86 0.39
N ASP A 215 19.50 -1.72 -0.31
CA ASP A 215 18.34 -0.96 -0.79
C ASP A 215 17.58 -1.61 -1.96
N GLU A 216 18.15 -2.66 -2.55
CA GLU A 216 17.58 -3.48 -3.64
C GLU A 216 17.11 -4.86 -3.16
N SER A 217 17.23 -5.15 -1.86
CA SER A 217 16.64 -6.36 -1.27
C SER A 217 15.13 -6.41 -1.49
N PHE A 218 14.58 -7.63 -1.59
CA PHE A 218 13.15 -7.84 -1.84
C PHE A 218 12.24 -7.15 -0.80
N GLY A 219 12.64 -7.17 0.48
CA GLY A 219 11.93 -6.46 1.55
C GLY A 219 11.96 -4.94 1.39
N ALA A 220 13.12 -4.36 1.05
CA ALA A 220 13.25 -2.92 0.80
C ALA A 220 12.45 -2.47 -0.43
N LEU A 221 12.49 -3.26 -1.51
CA LEU A 221 11.66 -3.04 -2.69
C LEU A 221 10.17 -3.10 -2.33
N SER A 222 9.75 -4.04 -1.50
CA SER A 222 8.34 -4.20 -1.10
C SER A 222 7.84 -3.05 -0.27
N LYS A 223 8.66 -2.54 0.64
CA LYS A 223 8.37 -1.29 1.35
C LYS A 223 8.21 -0.12 0.37
N LYS A 224 9.13 0.03 -0.61
CA LYS A 224 9.03 1.08 -1.64
C LYS A 224 7.76 0.94 -2.49
N ALA A 225 7.35 -0.28 -2.86
CA ALA A 225 6.11 -0.53 -3.61
C ALA A 225 4.86 -0.16 -2.80
N LEU A 226 4.82 -0.52 -1.52
CA LEU A 226 3.72 -0.19 -0.62
C LEU A 226 3.61 1.33 -0.40
N GLU A 227 4.73 2.01 -0.19
CA GLU A 227 4.80 3.48 -0.13
C GLU A 227 4.25 4.12 -1.41
N LEU A 228 4.72 3.67 -2.58
CA LEU A 228 4.29 4.20 -3.88
C LEU A 228 2.81 3.97 -4.14
N THR A 229 2.27 2.84 -3.69
CA THR A 229 0.85 2.49 -3.88
C THR A 229 -0.07 3.34 -3.02
N GLY A 230 0.39 3.76 -1.82
CA GLY A 230 -0.36 4.64 -0.93
C GLY A 230 -0.09 6.13 -1.13
N ALA A 231 0.93 6.48 -1.92
CA ALA A 231 1.35 7.86 -2.12
C ALA A 231 0.39 8.65 -3.03
N PHE A 232 0.24 9.94 -2.71
CA PHE A 232 -0.45 10.87 -3.59
C PHE A 232 0.27 10.98 -4.93
N ASN A 233 -0.48 10.87 -6.02
CA ASN A 233 -0.04 11.20 -7.36
C ASN A 233 -1.11 12.02 -8.09
N PHE A 234 -0.66 12.89 -8.99
CA PHE A 234 -1.53 13.81 -9.72
C PHE A 234 -2.36 13.07 -10.76
N ARG A 235 -1.83 12.03 -11.41
CA ARG A 235 -2.59 11.28 -12.42
C ARG A 235 -3.89 10.70 -11.85
N ASP A 236 -3.87 10.11 -10.66
CA ASP A 236 -5.03 9.46 -10.06
C ASP A 236 -6.00 10.49 -9.43
N SER A 237 -5.47 11.57 -8.84
CA SER A 237 -6.27 12.55 -8.11
C SER A 237 -6.76 13.72 -8.98
N ILE A 238 -5.89 14.20 -9.87
CA ILE A 238 -6.07 15.40 -10.69
C ILE A 238 -5.52 15.15 -12.11
N PRO A 239 -6.19 14.34 -12.95
CA PRO A 239 -5.62 13.80 -14.19
C PRO A 239 -5.06 14.84 -15.19
N PHE A 240 -5.58 16.07 -15.18
CA PHE A 240 -5.07 17.15 -16.05
C PHE A 240 -3.68 17.67 -15.63
N LEU A 241 -3.26 17.41 -14.38
CA LEU A 241 -1.92 17.70 -13.86
C LEU A 241 -0.99 16.48 -13.88
N LYS A 242 -1.30 15.41 -14.64
CA LYS A 242 -0.48 14.19 -14.70
C LYS A 242 1.01 14.41 -15.03
N PHE A 243 1.37 15.53 -15.66
CA PHE A 243 2.77 15.87 -15.95
C PHE A 243 3.58 16.16 -14.67
N MET A 244 2.91 16.56 -13.58
CA MET A 244 3.52 16.82 -12.28
C MET A 244 4.11 15.55 -11.67
N ASP A 245 3.63 14.36 -12.04
CA ASP A 245 4.21 13.09 -11.56
C ASP A 245 5.63 12.87 -12.10
N GLY A 246 5.96 13.45 -13.26
CA GLY A 246 7.32 13.50 -13.78
C GLY A 246 8.20 14.51 -13.03
N LEU A 247 7.66 15.69 -12.72
CA LEU A 247 8.39 16.77 -12.01
C LEU A 247 8.68 16.45 -10.55
N THR A 248 7.76 15.77 -9.87
CA THR A 248 7.92 15.32 -8.48
C THR A 248 8.85 14.10 -8.35
N GLY A 249 9.20 13.47 -9.47
CA GLY A 249 9.99 12.24 -9.49
C GLY A 249 9.19 10.97 -9.18
N PHE A 250 7.86 11.06 -8.99
CA PHE A 250 7.00 9.90 -8.73
C PHE A 250 7.09 8.85 -9.85
N ASP A 251 6.97 9.27 -11.11
CA ASP A 251 7.07 8.37 -12.27
C ASP A 251 8.44 7.67 -12.35
N ALA A 252 9.52 8.38 -11.98
CA ALA A 252 10.87 7.83 -11.97
C ALA A 252 11.06 6.80 -10.85
N LYS A 253 10.61 7.12 -9.62
CA LYS A 253 10.66 6.18 -8.48
C LYS A 253 9.82 4.93 -8.78
N LEU A 254 8.62 5.11 -9.32
CA LEU A 254 7.73 3.99 -9.69
C LEU A 254 8.35 3.08 -10.75
N LYS A 255 8.89 3.63 -11.84
CA LYS A 255 9.55 2.84 -12.89
C LYS A 255 10.79 2.12 -12.37
N LYS A 256 11.60 2.78 -11.54
CA LYS A 256 12.80 2.17 -10.94
C LYS A 256 12.42 0.99 -10.06
N THR A 257 11.44 1.15 -9.17
CA THR A 257 10.97 0.08 -8.28
C THR A 257 10.35 -1.07 -9.06
N ALA A 258 9.51 -0.79 -10.06
CA ALA A 258 8.90 -1.82 -10.89
C ALA A 258 9.95 -2.64 -11.66
N LYS A 259 10.98 -1.98 -12.20
CA LYS A 259 12.09 -2.66 -12.88
C LYS A 259 12.86 -3.58 -11.91
N ALA A 260 13.24 -3.08 -10.74
CA ALA A 260 13.97 -3.89 -9.77
C ALA A 260 13.18 -5.13 -9.32
N PHE A 261 11.85 -4.99 -9.15
CA PHE A 261 10.98 -6.14 -8.86
C PHE A 261 10.90 -7.14 -10.00
N HIS A 262 10.75 -6.64 -11.22
CA HIS A 262 10.72 -7.47 -12.41
C HIS A 262 12.01 -8.29 -12.53
N ASP A 263 13.17 -7.63 -12.45
CA ASP A 263 14.49 -8.27 -12.57
C ASP A 263 14.69 -9.34 -11.47
N LEU A 264 14.32 -9.05 -10.22
CA LEU A 264 14.45 -9.98 -9.09
C LEU A 264 13.51 -11.19 -9.24
N LEU A 265 12.21 -10.95 -9.48
CA LEU A 265 11.23 -12.03 -9.57
C LEU A 265 11.45 -12.88 -10.82
N ASP A 266 11.93 -12.29 -11.92
CA ASP A 266 12.31 -13.06 -13.10
C ASP A 266 13.50 -13.98 -12.83
N GLN A 267 14.52 -13.49 -12.12
CA GLN A 267 15.63 -14.34 -11.71
C GLN A 267 15.14 -15.53 -10.86
N VAL A 268 14.26 -15.27 -9.88
CA VAL A 268 13.68 -16.31 -9.02
C VAL A 268 12.90 -17.33 -9.85
N ILE A 269 12.03 -16.88 -10.74
CA ILE A 269 11.24 -17.77 -11.61
C ILE A 269 12.15 -18.63 -12.49
N ASP A 270 13.20 -18.06 -13.09
CA ASP A 270 14.13 -18.79 -13.95
C ASP A 270 14.91 -19.87 -13.18
N GLU A 271 15.33 -19.56 -11.95
CA GLU A 271 16.01 -20.53 -11.07
C GLU A 271 15.09 -21.71 -10.71
N HIS A 272 13.83 -21.43 -10.35
CA HIS A 272 12.85 -22.47 -10.03
C HIS A 272 12.49 -23.30 -11.27
N GLN A 273 12.33 -22.66 -12.44
CA GLN A 273 12.07 -23.38 -13.69
C GLN A 273 13.21 -24.33 -14.07
N LYS A 274 14.47 -23.92 -13.85
CA LYS A 274 15.64 -24.78 -14.05
C LYS A 274 15.61 -25.96 -13.09
N SER A 275 15.43 -25.72 -11.78
CA SER A 275 15.41 -26.78 -10.76
C SER A 275 14.25 -27.77 -10.98
N TYR A 276 13.07 -27.28 -11.32
CA TYR A 276 11.89 -28.07 -11.61
C TYR A 276 12.10 -29.08 -12.74
N ASN A 277 12.86 -28.72 -13.78
CA ASN A 277 13.14 -29.61 -14.90
C ASN A 277 14.13 -30.75 -14.54
N TYR A 278 14.87 -30.63 -13.43
CA TYR A 278 15.81 -31.64 -12.95
C TYR A 278 15.23 -32.56 -11.87
N ASP A 279 14.35 -32.07 -11.00
CA ASP A 279 13.80 -32.84 -9.86
C ASP A 279 12.26 -32.97 -9.91
N GLN A 280 11.76 -33.99 -10.62
CA GLN A 280 10.32 -34.33 -10.62
C GLN A 280 9.81 -34.98 -9.31
N GLN A 281 10.70 -35.27 -8.35
CA GLN A 281 10.39 -36.01 -7.12
C GLN A 281 10.44 -35.16 -5.84
N GLN A 282 10.32 -33.84 -5.93
CA GLN A 282 10.22 -33.01 -4.73
C GLN A 282 8.87 -33.27 -4.03
N SER A 283 8.95 -33.68 -2.75
CA SER A 283 7.77 -33.83 -1.89
C SER A 283 6.94 -32.54 -1.88
N ASP A 284 5.63 -32.67 -2.06
CA ASP A 284 4.67 -31.55 -2.09
C ASP A 284 4.80 -30.63 -0.86
N ASN A 285 5.25 -31.17 0.27
CA ASN A 285 5.47 -30.44 1.52
C ASN A 285 6.70 -29.51 1.50
N LYS A 286 7.54 -29.56 0.46
CA LYS A 286 8.70 -28.67 0.29
C LYS A 286 8.51 -27.60 -0.78
N LYS A 287 7.37 -27.59 -1.47
CA LYS A 287 7.09 -26.62 -2.54
C LYS A 287 6.72 -25.27 -1.95
N ASP A 288 7.38 -24.22 -2.42
CA ASP A 288 7.01 -22.82 -2.19
C ASP A 288 5.92 -22.35 -3.17
N PHE A 289 5.54 -21.07 -3.09
CA PHE A 289 4.52 -20.53 -3.99
C PHE A 289 4.96 -20.46 -5.44
N VAL A 290 6.25 -20.25 -5.75
CA VAL A 290 6.75 -20.26 -7.13
C VAL A 290 6.54 -21.63 -7.73
N ASP A 291 6.92 -22.70 -7.02
CA ASP A 291 6.73 -24.08 -7.47
C ASP A 291 5.28 -24.42 -7.77
N ILE A 292 4.37 -24.01 -6.88
CA ILE A 292 2.93 -24.27 -7.03
C ILE A 292 2.38 -23.54 -8.25
N LEU A 293 2.72 -22.26 -8.39
CA LEU A 293 2.25 -21.44 -9.50
C LEU A 293 2.79 -21.92 -10.85
N LEU A 294 4.06 -22.34 -10.91
CA LEU A 294 4.67 -22.94 -12.11
C LEU A 294 4.00 -24.28 -12.47
N HIS A 295 3.68 -25.10 -11.46
CA HIS A 295 2.94 -26.35 -11.68
C HIS A 295 1.55 -26.09 -12.25
N LEU A 296 0.81 -25.14 -11.67
CA LEU A 296 -0.53 -24.75 -12.14
C LEU A 296 -0.50 -24.16 -13.56
N GLN A 297 0.53 -23.35 -13.87
CA GLN A 297 0.73 -22.78 -15.20
C GLN A 297 0.93 -23.88 -16.26
N LYS A 298 1.71 -24.93 -15.95
CA LYS A 298 1.97 -26.04 -16.89
C LYS A 298 0.83 -27.05 -16.98
N GLY A 299 0.12 -27.32 -15.88
CA GLY A 299 -0.92 -28.34 -15.82
C GLY A 299 -2.18 -28.01 -16.64
N GLY A 300 -2.42 -26.74 -16.95
CA GLY A 300 -3.60 -26.30 -17.69
C GLY A 300 -4.93 -26.59 -16.96
N GLU A 301 -4.86 -26.94 -15.68
CA GLU A 301 -6.02 -27.29 -14.84
C GLU A 301 -6.87 -26.07 -14.45
N LEU A 302 -6.33 -24.87 -14.68
CA LEU A 302 -7.01 -23.61 -14.43
C LEU A 302 -7.77 -23.15 -15.67
N GLY A 303 -8.97 -22.59 -15.47
CA GLY A 303 -9.75 -21.93 -16.53
C GLY A 303 -9.13 -20.62 -17.04
N ILE A 304 -7.88 -20.31 -16.64
CA ILE A 304 -7.14 -19.11 -17.03
C ILE A 304 -5.72 -19.48 -17.48
N ASN A 305 -5.23 -18.81 -18.52
CA ASN A 305 -3.85 -18.93 -18.95
C ASN A 305 -2.98 -17.97 -18.12
N LEU A 306 -2.33 -18.48 -17.08
CA LEU A 306 -1.43 -17.70 -16.24
C LEU A 306 -0.17 -17.33 -17.04
N THR A 307 0.02 -16.05 -17.32
CA THR A 307 1.28 -15.57 -17.90
C THR A 307 2.34 -15.42 -16.81
N ARG A 308 3.59 -15.23 -17.23
CA ARG A 308 4.70 -14.96 -16.30
C ARG A 308 4.44 -13.70 -15.47
N GLU A 309 3.91 -12.65 -16.09
CA GLU A 309 3.52 -11.41 -15.43
C GLU A 309 2.45 -11.64 -14.35
N ASN A 310 1.49 -12.54 -14.60
CA ASN A 310 0.49 -12.89 -13.59
C ASN A 310 1.13 -13.58 -12.38
N LEU A 311 2.09 -14.47 -12.59
CA LEU A 311 2.82 -15.11 -11.48
C LEU A 311 3.55 -14.07 -10.64
N VAL A 312 4.25 -13.13 -11.28
CA VAL A 312 4.98 -12.05 -10.61
C VAL A 312 4.02 -11.18 -9.79
N ALA A 313 2.86 -10.80 -10.35
CA ALA A 313 1.85 -10.00 -9.64
C ALA A 313 1.26 -10.73 -8.42
N ILE A 314 0.97 -12.03 -8.56
CA ILE A 314 0.46 -12.90 -7.49
C ILE A 314 1.49 -13.03 -6.36
N LEU A 315 2.74 -13.37 -6.69
CA LEU A 315 3.82 -13.53 -5.71
C LEU A 315 4.11 -12.23 -4.95
N LEU A 316 4.18 -11.11 -5.66
CA LEU A 316 4.39 -9.80 -5.05
C LEU A 316 3.26 -9.43 -4.10
N THR A 317 2.01 -9.70 -4.48
CA THR A 317 0.85 -9.39 -3.65
C THR A 317 0.83 -10.23 -2.40
N GLU A 318 1.06 -11.54 -2.50
CA GLU A 318 1.11 -12.41 -1.33
C GLU A 318 2.25 -12.04 -0.37
N TYR A 319 3.41 -11.70 -0.89
CA TYR A 319 4.51 -11.23 -0.05
C TYR A 319 4.17 -9.92 0.67
N VAL A 320 3.59 -8.95 -0.05
CA VAL A 320 3.17 -7.68 0.56
C VAL A 320 2.08 -7.93 1.60
N LEU A 321 1.06 -8.74 1.31
CA LEU A 321 -0.02 -9.09 2.23
C LEU A 321 0.48 -9.82 3.48
N ALA A 322 1.42 -10.75 3.33
CA ALA A 322 2.07 -11.41 4.46
C ALA A 322 2.73 -10.36 5.37
N ASN A 323 3.34 -9.34 4.77
CA ASN A 323 3.95 -8.24 5.51
C ASN A 323 2.95 -7.23 6.14
N LEU A 324 1.68 -7.25 5.72
CA LEU A 324 0.61 -6.43 6.31
C LEU A 324 -0.01 -7.04 7.57
N LEU A 325 0.12 -8.36 7.75
CA LEU A 325 -0.67 -9.14 8.71
C LEU A 325 -0.07 -9.19 10.14
N TYR A 326 0.85 -8.31 10.47
CA TYR A 326 1.48 -8.32 11.79
C TYR A 326 0.62 -7.62 12.84
N TRP A 327 -0.10 -8.43 13.60
CA TRP A 327 -0.63 -8.06 14.90
C TRP A 327 0.01 -8.97 15.97
N PHE A 328 0.70 -8.37 16.92
CA PHE A 328 1.17 -9.06 18.12
C PHE A 328 0.33 -8.60 19.32
N ASP A 329 -0.18 -9.54 20.12
CA ASP A 329 -0.81 -9.23 21.39
C ASP A 329 0.28 -8.88 22.42
N TRP A 330 0.51 -7.58 22.59
CA TRP A 330 1.49 -7.08 23.55
C TRP A 330 0.87 -7.01 24.95
N LYS A 331 1.63 -7.48 25.94
CA LYS A 331 1.45 -7.07 27.33
C LYS A 331 2.63 -6.19 27.70
N LEU A 332 2.33 -4.93 27.98
CA LEU A 332 3.35 -3.99 28.45
C LEU A 332 3.85 -4.43 29.84
N PRO A 333 5.15 -4.30 30.09
CA PRO A 333 5.74 -4.60 31.39
C PRO A 333 5.21 -3.69 32.50
N ASN A 334 5.24 -4.19 33.73
CA ASN A 334 5.09 -3.40 34.96
C ASN A 334 3.80 -2.55 35.05
N GLY A 335 2.74 -2.90 34.31
CA GLY A 335 1.48 -2.17 34.33
C GLY A 335 1.47 -0.86 33.55
N ALA A 336 2.48 -0.62 32.71
CA ALA A 336 2.49 0.52 31.79
C ALA A 336 1.29 0.44 30.83
N THR A 337 0.76 1.62 30.49
CA THR A 337 -0.43 1.76 29.65
C THR A 337 -0.04 2.27 28.26
N VAL A 338 -0.94 2.13 27.28
CA VAL A 338 -0.71 2.61 25.91
C VAL A 338 -0.49 4.12 25.87
N GLU A 339 -1.02 4.84 26.87
CA GLU A 339 -0.91 6.29 27.05
C GLU A 339 0.52 6.76 27.38
N ASP A 340 1.37 5.87 27.90
CA ASP A 340 2.76 6.17 28.24
C ASP A 340 3.69 6.21 27.00
N PHE A 341 3.18 5.81 25.83
CA PHE A 341 3.95 5.69 24.60
C PHE A 341 3.48 6.67 23.52
N ASP A 342 4.42 7.30 22.81
CA ASP A 342 4.11 8.07 21.61
C ASP A 342 3.57 7.12 20.53
N MET A 343 2.27 7.22 20.24
CA MET A 343 1.55 6.50 19.20
C MET A 343 1.40 7.33 17.92
N SER A 344 2.29 8.30 17.69
CA SER A 344 2.33 9.03 16.43
C SER A 344 2.77 8.11 15.30
N ASP A 345 2.12 8.25 14.14
CA ASP A 345 2.30 7.36 13.00
C ASP A 345 2.85 8.09 11.78
N VAL A 346 3.58 7.34 10.95
CA VAL A 346 4.02 7.76 9.62
C VAL A 346 2.94 7.43 8.59
N PHE A 347 2.73 8.33 7.62
CA PHE A 347 1.76 8.16 6.55
C PHE A 347 2.11 6.99 5.61
N GLY A 348 1.12 6.14 5.31
CA GLY A 348 1.23 5.07 4.31
C GLY A 348 -0.03 4.20 4.25
N LEU A 349 -0.03 3.26 3.31
CA LEU A 349 -1.01 2.16 3.22
C LEU A 349 -0.95 1.26 4.48
N VAL A 350 0.21 1.23 5.13
CA VAL A 350 0.46 0.61 6.43
C VAL A 350 0.89 1.68 7.41
N ILE A 351 0.28 1.64 8.58
CA ILE A 351 0.56 2.55 9.68
C ILE A 351 1.78 2.02 10.43
N HIS A 352 2.86 2.79 10.46
CA HIS A 352 4.05 2.49 11.25
C HIS A 352 4.23 3.56 12.33
N LYS A 353 4.67 3.15 13.53
CA LYS A 353 5.04 4.11 14.58
C LYS A 353 6.19 4.99 14.14
N LYS A 354 6.10 6.29 14.43
CA LYS A 354 7.15 7.27 14.19
C LYS A 354 8.40 6.99 15.03
N ILE A 355 8.19 6.48 16.26
CA ILE A 355 9.27 6.07 17.18
C ILE A 355 9.13 4.56 17.41
N PRO A 356 10.17 3.75 17.08
CA PRO A 356 10.13 2.30 17.25
C PRO A 356 10.10 1.91 18.74
N LEU A 357 9.45 0.79 19.04
CA LEU A 357 9.46 0.21 20.39
C LEU A 357 10.81 -0.46 20.65
N ARG A 358 11.46 -0.09 21.76
CA ARG A 358 12.74 -0.66 22.20
C ARG A 358 12.54 -1.50 23.46
N LEU A 359 13.15 -2.68 23.48
CA LEU A 359 13.22 -3.52 24.67
C LEU A 359 14.51 -3.19 25.45
N SER A 360 14.37 -2.90 26.76
CA SER A 360 15.51 -2.68 27.67
C SER A 360 15.54 -3.69 28.83
N GLU A 361 16.73 -3.89 29.39
CA GLU A 361 17.09 -4.95 30.34
C GLU A 361 16.19 -5.04 31.59
N GLY A 362 15.63 -3.92 32.08
CA GLY A 362 14.75 -3.87 33.26
C GLY A 362 13.34 -4.45 33.06
N THR A 363 13.02 -4.87 31.83
CA THR A 363 11.70 -5.31 31.39
C THR A 363 11.58 -6.83 31.33
N VAL A 364 12.73 -7.52 31.32
CA VAL A 364 12.83 -8.94 31.01
C VAL A 364 12.71 -9.77 32.28
N GLY A 365 11.48 -10.01 32.73
CA GLY A 365 11.21 -11.11 33.66
C GLY A 365 11.56 -12.45 32.97
N ARG A 366 12.20 -13.38 33.70
CA ARG A 366 12.79 -14.65 33.22
C ARG A 366 11.85 -15.62 32.46
N ASN A 367 10.62 -15.24 32.15
CA ASN A 367 9.64 -16.05 31.42
C ASN A 367 8.99 -15.22 30.31
N PHE A 368 9.67 -15.05 29.18
CA PHE A 368 8.98 -14.67 27.95
C PHE A 368 8.38 -15.93 27.31
N THR A 369 7.06 -15.99 27.29
CA THR A 369 6.33 -17.02 26.53
C THR A 369 5.65 -16.33 25.35
N LEU A 370 6.23 -16.40 24.16
CA LEU A 370 5.55 -16.06 22.91
C LEU A 370 4.55 -17.18 22.62
N LEU A 371 3.31 -17.01 23.08
CA LEU A 371 2.21 -17.93 22.76
C LEU A 371 1.77 -17.68 21.31
N GLY A 372 2.41 -18.36 20.37
CA GLY A 372 1.94 -18.44 18.99
C GLY A 372 0.65 -19.28 18.93
N ARG A 373 -0.51 -18.66 19.14
CA ARG A 373 -1.82 -19.28 18.86
C ARG A 373 -2.44 -18.60 17.63
N ASN A 374 -2.58 -19.40 16.57
CA ASN A 374 -3.47 -19.23 15.42
C ASN A 374 -3.56 -17.83 14.80
N ILE A 375 -2.79 -17.61 13.73
CA ILE A 375 -2.95 -16.46 12.83
C ILE A 375 -3.82 -16.92 11.65
N MET A 376 -5.09 -16.53 11.67
CA MET A 376 -5.95 -16.55 10.50
C MET A 376 -6.79 -15.27 10.48
N VAL A 377 -6.40 -14.39 9.55
CA VAL A 377 -7.26 -13.47 8.77
C VAL A 377 -7.89 -12.28 9.48
N TYR A 378 -7.50 -11.07 9.05
CA TYR A 378 -8.43 -9.92 8.92
C TYR A 378 -8.19 -9.00 7.70
N LEU A 379 -7.38 -9.38 6.70
CA LEU A 379 -7.33 -8.64 5.41
C LEU A 379 -8.22 -9.24 4.31
N LEU A 380 -8.73 -10.46 4.48
CA LEU A 380 -9.80 -10.99 3.61
C LEU A 380 -11.18 -10.37 3.91
N ALA A 381 -11.32 -9.54 4.95
CA ALA A 381 -12.57 -8.79 5.17
C ALA A 381 -12.79 -7.68 4.11
N PHE A 382 -11.76 -7.38 3.31
CA PHE A 382 -11.84 -6.47 2.15
C PHE A 382 -11.49 -7.15 0.82
N CYS A 383 -11.45 -8.49 0.75
CA CYS A 383 -11.24 -9.26 -0.49
C CYS A 383 -12.34 -10.30 -0.74
#